data_AF-A0A3C1K942-F1
#
_entry.id   AF-A0A3C1K942-F1
#
_cell.length_a   1.000
_cell.length_b   1.000
_cell.length_c   1.000
_cell.angle_alpha   90.00
_cell.angle_beta   90.00
_cell.angle_gamma   90.00
#
_symmetry.space_group_name_H-M   'P 1'
#
loop_
_entity.id
_entity.type
_entity.pdbx_description
1 polymer ?
#
loop_
_entity_poly.entity_id
_entity_poly.type
_entity_poly.pdbx_seq_one_letter_code
_entity_poly.pdbx_strand_id
1 'polypeptide(L)'
;SLTQPLSPFALAAIDLLDPSDAPGGAGTGHYALDVVSVIEATLDDPRAVLGQQEFRARGEAVAAMKRDGLDYDERMAALEEITYPKPLAELLAQSFEVFASSQPWVRDFELRPKAVVRDMYERAFSFAEFVSWYQLGRSEGLVLRYLSDAYRAIRQTVPADARTEQLLDVIAWLGELVRQVDSSLVDEWEQLVNPTGDPDAPVVPPAPPSVVANRRAFTVLVRNELFRRVQLAALERDDELAELDPDVDWPAFLDRYFAEHDDIPTGGAARAPVYCAIDESDSANGIWRVEQTIDDPAGDHDWRIRGEVDLAASVDEGAAVVRVTELLRL
;
A
#
# COMPACT_ATOMS: atom_id res chain seq x y z
N SER A 1 10.95 16.09 -15.47
CA SER A 1 10.27 17.03 -16.38
C SER A 1 9.88 18.26 -15.56
N LEU A 2 10.26 19.47 -15.99
CA LEU A 2 9.92 20.72 -15.32
C LEU A 2 8.42 20.96 -15.44
N THR A 3 7.79 21.30 -14.30
CA THR A 3 6.36 21.63 -14.09
C THR A 3 5.38 20.50 -14.40
N GLN A 4 4.94 19.80 -13.36
CA GLN A 4 3.68 19.05 -13.41
C GLN A 4 2.55 20.08 -13.57
N PRO A 5 1.90 20.17 -14.74
CA PRO A 5 0.92 21.23 -15.03
C PRO A 5 -0.29 21.17 -14.08
N LEU A 6 -0.57 20.00 -13.52
CA LEU A 6 -1.67 19.76 -12.60
C LEU A 6 -1.30 20.00 -11.13
N SER A 7 -0.08 20.42 -10.78
CA SER A 7 0.27 20.73 -9.38
C SER A 7 -0.66 21.74 -8.70
N PRO A 8 -1.09 22.86 -9.36
CA PRO A 8 -2.06 23.78 -8.77
C PRO A 8 -3.42 23.12 -8.47
N PHE A 9 -3.87 22.22 -9.33
CA PHE A 9 -5.09 21.45 -9.10
C PHE A 9 -4.91 20.47 -7.93
N ALA A 10 -3.80 19.74 -7.88
CA ALA A 10 -3.51 18.82 -6.77
C ALA A 10 -3.52 19.52 -5.42
N LEU A 11 -2.96 20.73 -5.33
CA LEU A 11 -3.01 21.56 -4.13
C LEU A 11 -4.46 21.83 -3.69
N ALA A 12 -5.28 22.32 -4.62
CA ALA A 12 -6.68 22.63 -4.37
C ALA A 12 -7.50 21.39 -3.99
N ALA A 13 -7.18 20.22 -4.58
CA ALA A 13 -7.84 18.97 -4.24
C ALA A 13 -7.45 18.44 -2.85
N ILE A 14 -6.19 18.63 -2.44
CA ILE A 14 -5.73 18.28 -1.08
C ILE A 14 -6.46 19.13 -0.03
N ASP A 15 -6.69 20.42 -0.30
CA ASP A 15 -7.41 21.33 0.60
C ASP A 15 -8.87 20.91 0.85
N LEU A 16 -9.44 20.02 0.03
CA LEU A 16 -10.79 19.47 0.22
C LEU A 16 -10.81 18.28 1.17
N LEU A 17 -9.68 17.60 1.37
CA LEU A 17 -9.60 16.38 2.18
C LEU A 17 -9.59 16.73 3.67
N ASP A 18 -10.17 15.86 4.50
CA ASP A 18 -10.16 16.02 5.95
C ASP A 18 -8.96 15.32 6.58
N PRO A 19 -7.99 16.05 7.18
CA PRO A 19 -6.80 15.45 7.80
C PRO A 19 -7.08 14.73 9.13
N SER A 20 -8.29 14.82 9.67
CA SER A 20 -8.67 14.17 10.93
C SER A 20 -9.06 12.71 10.77
N ASP A 21 -9.25 12.22 9.53
CA ASP A 21 -9.81 10.90 9.22
C ASP A 21 -11.19 10.65 9.85
N ALA A 22 -11.92 11.73 10.19
CA ALA A 22 -13.25 11.62 10.78
C ALA A 22 -14.25 10.98 9.80
N PRO A 23 -15.17 10.13 10.30
CA PRO A 23 -16.24 9.57 9.48
C PRO A 23 -17.07 10.66 8.80
N GLY A 24 -17.36 10.47 7.50
CA GLY A 24 -18.14 11.43 6.71
C GLY A 24 -17.36 12.63 6.18
N GLY A 25 -16.06 12.72 6.46
CA GLY A 25 -15.14 13.64 5.78
C GLY A 25 -14.96 13.28 4.30
N ALA A 26 -14.47 14.25 3.51
CA ALA A 26 -14.15 14.01 2.11
C ALA A 26 -12.92 13.11 1.97
N GLY A 27 -13.04 12.02 1.21
CA GLY A 27 -11.98 11.05 1.00
C GLY A 27 -12.45 9.61 1.23
N THR A 28 -11.50 8.73 1.49
CA THR A 28 -11.73 7.30 1.79
C THR A 28 -11.63 6.98 3.29
N GLY A 29 -11.47 8.00 4.14
CA GLY A 29 -11.21 7.83 5.58
C GLY A 29 -9.76 7.45 5.88
N HIS A 30 -8.84 7.74 4.95
CA HIS A 30 -7.40 7.58 5.14
C HIS A 30 -6.66 8.68 4.38
N TYR A 31 -6.61 9.86 4.98
CA TYR A 31 -6.10 11.12 4.44
C TYR A 31 -4.73 10.96 3.78
N ALA A 32 -3.79 10.26 4.42
CA ALA A 32 -2.46 10.05 3.85
C ALA A 32 -2.50 9.34 2.48
N LEU A 33 -3.34 8.31 2.31
CA LEU A 33 -3.50 7.60 1.03
C LEU A 33 -4.37 8.37 0.05
N ASP A 34 -5.28 9.20 0.54
CA ASP A 34 -6.06 10.09 -0.31
C ASP A 34 -5.17 11.18 -0.94
N VAL A 35 -4.24 11.76 -0.17
CA VAL A 35 -3.21 12.66 -0.71
C VAL A 35 -2.33 11.95 -1.74
N VAL A 36 -1.89 10.71 -1.48
CA VAL A 36 -1.16 9.90 -2.47
C VAL A 36 -2.00 9.73 -3.74
N SER A 37 -3.29 9.40 -3.62
CA SER A 37 -4.21 9.20 -4.74
C SER A 37 -4.40 10.48 -5.57
N VAL A 38 -4.50 11.65 -4.93
CA VAL A 38 -4.52 12.96 -5.61
C VAL A 38 -3.25 13.14 -6.44
N ILE A 39 -2.08 12.85 -5.87
CA ILE A 39 -0.81 13.00 -6.61
C ILE A 39 -0.71 11.99 -7.75
N GLU A 40 -1.03 10.70 -7.52
CA GLU A 40 -1.03 9.68 -8.58
C GLU A 40 -1.93 10.07 -9.75
N ALA A 41 -3.09 10.70 -9.48
CA ALA A 41 -4.01 11.18 -10.51
C ALA A 41 -3.41 12.26 -11.44
N THR A 42 -2.34 12.94 -11.03
CA THR A 42 -1.62 13.93 -11.85
C THR A 42 -0.46 13.37 -12.67
N LEU A 43 -0.09 12.11 -12.43
CA LEU A 43 1.04 11.46 -13.12
C LEU A 43 0.60 10.80 -14.42
N ASP A 44 1.57 10.50 -15.28
CA ASP A 44 1.35 9.65 -16.47
C ASP A 44 0.96 8.23 -16.08
N ASP A 45 0.29 7.50 -16.97
CA ASP A 45 -0.10 6.11 -16.71
C ASP A 45 1.07 5.14 -16.89
N PRO A 46 1.43 4.34 -15.88
CA PRO A 46 2.30 3.19 -16.05
C PRO A 46 1.50 2.06 -16.69
N ARG A 47 1.21 2.17 -17.99
CA ARG A 47 0.24 1.29 -18.72
C ARG A 47 0.46 -0.21 -18.50
N ALA A 48 1.71 -0.67 -18.36
CA ALA A 48 2.02 -2.07 -18.08
C ALA A 48 1.45 -2.53 -16.73
N VAL A 49 1.53 -1.68 -15.70
CA VAL A 49 0.98 -1.94 -14.36
C VAL A 49 -0.55 -1.94 -14.42
N LEU A 50 -1.14 -0.87 -14.96
CA LEU A 50 -2.60 -0.70 -14.99
C LEU A 50 -3.28 -1.81 -15.79
N GLY A 51 -2.68 -2.25 -16.91
CA GLY A 51 -3.18 -3.36 -17.71
C GLY A 51 -3.18 -4.69 -16.93
N GLN A 52 -2.19 -4.93 -16.06
CA GLN A 52 -2.14 -6.14 -15.23
C GLN A 52 -3.11 -6.07 -14.05
N GLN A 53 -3.28 -4.89 -13.44
CA GLN A 53 -4.31 -4.66 -12.43
C GLN A 53 -5.71 -4.91 -12.99
N GLU A 54 -6.03 -4.35 -14.15
CA GLU A 54 -7.30 -4.59 -14.84
C GLU A 54 -7.47 -6.08 -15.21
N PHE A 55 -6.44 -6.71 -15.77
CA PHE A 55 -6.50 -8.14 -16.12
C PHE A 55 -6.84 -9.02 -14.91
N ARG A 56 -6.19 -8.77 -13.75
CA ARG A 56 -6.48 -9.53 -12.52
C ARG A 56 -7.87 -9.22 -11.97
N ALA A 57 -8.27 -7.96 -11.90
CA ALA A 57 -9.61 -7.57 -11.44
C ALA A 57 -10.72 -8.23 -12.27
N ARG A 58 -10.55 -8.27 -13.60
CA ARG A 58 -11.46 -8.98 -14.50
C ARG A 58 -11.46 -10.49 -14.25
N GLY A 59 -10.29 -11.09 -14.01
CA GLY A 59 -10.15 -12.51 -13.67
C GLY A 59 -10.88 -12.89 -12.38
N GLU A 60 -10.71 -12.09 -11.32
CA GLU A 60 -11.38 -12.26 -10.03
C GLU A 60 -12.90 -12.12 -10.18
N ALA A 61 -13.36 -11.11 -10.90
CA ALA A 61 -14.77 -10.91 -11.17
C ALA A 61 -15.39 -12.06 -11.97
N VAL A 62 -14.71 -12.57 -12.99
CA VAL A 62 -15.18 -13.77 -13.73
C VAL A 62 -15.31 -14.97 -12.80
N ALA A 63 -14.35 -15.18 -11.89
CA ALA A 63 -14.42 -16.28 -10.93
C ALA A 63 -15.58 -16.10 -9.95
N ALA A 64 -15.82 -14.88 -9.44
CA ALA A 64 -16.95 -14.56 -8.59
C ALA A 64 -18.29 -14.77 -9.31
N MET A 65 -18.48 -14.16 -10.48
CA MET A 65 -19.71 -14.29 -11.28
C MET A 65 -20.02 -15.73 -11.66
N LYS A 66 -18.99 -16.58 -11.87
CA LYS A 66 -19.18 -18.03 -12.09
C LYS A 66 -19.72 -18.74 -10.84
N ARG A 67 -19.26 -18.37 -9.65
CA ARG A 67 -19.77 -18.92 -8.38
C ARG A 67 -21.23 -18.47 -8.15
N ASP A 68 -21.54 -17.24 -8.52
CA ASP A 68 -22.88 -16.66 -8.38
C ASP A 68 -23.86 -17.13 -9.47
N GLY A 69 -23.39 -17.89 -10.46
CA GLY A 69 -24.21 -18.53 -11.47
C GLY A 69 -24.68 -17.63 -12.62
N LEU A 70 -24.02 -16.47 -12.83
CA LEU A 70 -24.35 -15.57 -13.95
C LEU A 70 -24.12 -16.25 -15.30
N ASP A 71 -24.97 -15.92 -16.26
CA ASP A 71 -24.82 -16.45 -17.61
C ASP A 71 -23.65 -15.80 -18.37
N TYR A 72 -23.41 -16.21 -19.61
CA TYR A 72 -22.30 -15.68 -20.40
C TYR A 72 -22.49 -14.21 -20.78
N ASP A 73 -23.69 -13.82 -21.22
CA ASP A 73 -23.95 -12.48 -21.73
C ASP A 73 -23.96 -11.45 -20.58
N GLU A 74 -24.53 -11.81 -19.43
CA GLU A 74 -24.50 -11.01 -18.20
C GLU A 74 -23.06 -10.76 -17.72
N ARG A 75 -22.20 -11.80 -17.75
CA ARG A 75 -20.79 -11.64 -17.40
C ARG A 75 -20.05 -10.74 -18.38
N MET A 76 -20.29 -10.89 -19.67
CA MET A 76 -19.63 -10.05 -20.67
C MET A 76 -19.98 -8.59 -20.49
N ALA A 77 -21.26 -8.27 -20.25
CA ALA A 77 -21.70 -6.90 -19.95
C ALA A 77 -21.08 -6.37 -18.66
N ALA A 78 -21.08 -7.15 -17.58
CA ALA A 78 -20.50 -6.73 -16.31
C ALA A 78 -18.97 -6.50 -16.39
N LEU A 79 -18.27 -7.26 -17.24
CA LEU A 79 -16.82 -7.11 -17.43
C LEU A 79 -16.42 -5.84 -18.18
N GLU A 80 -17.32 -5.20 -18.94
CA GLU A 80 -17.02 -3.96 -19.66
C GLU A 80 -16.77 -2.78 -18.70
N GLU A 81 -17.41 -2.81 -17.53
CA GLU A 81 -17.28 -1.79 -16.49
C GLU A 81 -16.05 -2.00 -15.59
N ILE A 82 -15.39 -3.16 -15.68
CA ILE A 82 -14.27 -3.51 -14.81
C ILE A 82 -12.96 -2.94 -15.37
N THR A 83 -12.37 -2.06 -14.57
CA THR A 83 -11.09 -1.39 -14.82
C THR A 83 -10.15 -1.60 -13.64
N TYR A 84 -8.90 -1.14 -13.76
CA TYR A 84 -7.99 -0.95 -12.62
C TYR A 84 -8.57 0.01 -11.55
N PRO A 85 -8.11 -0.05 -10.29
CA PRO A 85 -8.62 0.82 -9.21
C PRO A 85 -8.37 2.31 -9.46
N LYS A 86 -9.40 3.13 -9.20
CA LYS A 86 -9.39 4.59 -9.39
C LYS A 86 -9.86 5.31 -8.11
N PRO A 87 -9.06 5.32 -7.03
CA PRO A 87 -9.42 5.98 -5.78
C PRO A 87 -9.75 7.46 -6.03
N LEU A 88 -10.77 7.96 -5.34
CA LEU A 88 -11.26 9.34 -5.43
C LEU A 88 -11.74 9.77 -6.83
N ALA A 89 -12.00 8.85 -7.78
CA ALA A 89 -12.32 9.21 -9.16
C ALA A 89 -13.47 10.23 -9.28
N GLU A 90 -14.58 9.99 -8.57
CA GLU A 90 -15.73 10.89 -8.58
C GLU A 90 -15.42 12.26 -7.97
N LEU A 91 -14.79 12.27 -6.79
CA LEU A 91 -14.38 13.49 -6.09
C LEU A 91 -13.41 14.32 -6.95
N LEU A 92 -12.41 13.68 -7.54
CA LEU A 92 -11.41 14.33 -8.38
C LEU A 92 -12.03 14.88 -9.67
N ALA A 93 -12.90 14.13 -10.34
CA ALA A 93 -13.59 14.58 -11.54
C ALA A 93 -14.47 15.82 -11.25
N GLN A 94 -15.25 15.79 -10.17
CA GLN A 94 -16.09 16.94 -9.77
C GLN A 94 -15.22 18.15 -9.40
N SER A 95 -14.17 17.94 -8.61
CA SER A 95 -13.26 19.00 -8.19
C SER A 95 -12.53 19.62 -9.37
N PHE A 96 -12.18 18.83 -10.39
CA PHE A 96 -11.51 19.29 -11.59
C PHE A 96 -12.40 20.22 -12.41
N GLU A 97 -13.68 19.89 -12.59
CA GLU A 97 -14.61 20.77 -13.30
C GLU A 97 -14.81 22.11 -12.58
N VAL A 98 -14.92 22.07 -11.25
CA VAL A 98 -14.99 23.29 -10.43
C VAL A 98 -13.72 24.12 -10.61
N PHE A 99 -12.54 23.51 -10.50
CA PHE A 99 -11.26 24.19 -10.70
C PHE A 99 -11.14 24.80 -12.10
N ALA A 100 -11.49 24.03 -13.14
CA ALA A 100 -11.44 24.44 -14.55
C ALA A 100 -12.40 25.60 -14.88
N SER A 101 -13.45 25.82 -14.09
CA SER A 101 -14.31 27.00 -14.24
C SER A 101 -13.57 28.31 -13.96
N SER A 102 -12.60 28.29 -13.04
CA SER A 102 -11.79 29.44 -12.63
C SER A 102 -10.41 29.47 -13.29
N GLN A 103 -9.88 28.31 -13.67
CA GLN A 103 -8.58 28.12 -14.31
C GLN A 103 -8.74 27.36 -15.65
N PRO A 104 -9.26 28.00 -16.72
CA PRO A 104 -9.62 27.29 -17.95
C PRO A 104 -8.47 26.59 -18.66
N TRP A 105 -7.22 27.04 -18.45
CA TRP A 105 -6.01 26.42 -19.03
C TRP A 105 -5.82 24.96 -18.62
N VAL A 106 -6.41 24.53 -17.50
CA VAL A 106 -6.29 23.16 -17.00
C VAL A 106 -6.95 22.16 -17.95
N ARG A 107 -7.90 22.61 -18.79
CA ARG A 107 -8.63 21.76 -19.75
C ARG A 107 -7.76 21.20 -20.87
N ASP A 108 -6.54 21.71 -21.04
CA ASP A 108 -5.56 21.13 -21.94
C ASP A 108 -4.90 19.86 -21.36
N PHE A 109 -5.23 19.52 -20.11
CA PHE A 109 -4.72 18.36 -19.38
C PHE A 109 -5.87 17.45 -18.92
N GLU A 110 -5.52 16.19 -18.67
CA GLU A 110 -6.46 15.16 -18.25
C GLU A 110 -5.98 14.57 -16.92
N LEU A 111 -6.90 14.43 -15.95
CA LEU A 111 -6.63 13.65 -14.75
C LEU A 111 -6.68 12.17 -15.05
N ARG A 112 -5.76 11.43 -14.43
CA ARG A 112 -5.63 9.98 -14.60
C ARG A 112 -5.70 9.27 -13.26
N PRO A 113 -6.85 9.27 -12.54
CA PRO A 113 -6.97 8.56 -11.27
C PRO A 113 -6.56 7.10 -11.41
N LYS A 114 -5.69 6.64 -10.52
CA LYS A 114 -5.13 5.29 -10.48
C LYS A 114 -4.54 4.99 -9.10
N ALA A 115 -4.31 3.72 -8.79
CA ALA A 115 -3.64 3.27 -7.57
C ALA A 115 -2.45 2.39 -7.92
N VAL A 116 -1.24 2.87 -7.72
CA VAL A 116 -0.02 2.05 -7.85
C VAL A 116 0.76 2.11 -6.56
N VAL A 117 1.11 3.31 -6.09
CA VAL A 117 1.71 3.48 -4.75
C VAL A 117 0.71 3.07 -3.67
N ARG A 118 -0.56 3.49 -3.82
CA ARG A 118 -1.62 3.11 -2.88
C ARG A 118 -1.84 1.60 -2.84
N ASP A 119 -1.86 0.93 -4.00
CA ASP A 119 -2.04 -0.54 -4.07
C ASP A 119 -0.87 -1.28 -3.42
N MET A 120 0.38 -0.85 -3.66
CA MET A 120 1.56 -1.39 -2.97
C MET A 120 1.46 -1.22 -1.45
N TYR A 121 1.03 -0.04 -0.99
CA TYR A 121 0.87 0.24 0.43
C TYR A 121 -0.24 -0.62 1.05
N GLU A 122 -1.43 -0.61 0.47
CA GLU A 122 -2.60 -1.29 1.02
C GLU A 122 -2.38 -2.81 1.09
N ARG A 123 -1.71 -3.40 0.10
CA ARG A 123 -1.42 -4.84 0.06
C ARG A 123 -0.13 -5.25 0.76
N ALA A 124 0.57 -4.30 1.40
CA ALA A 124 1.86 -4.54 2.05
C ALA A 124 2.96 -5.07 1.11
N PHE A 125 2.87 -4.81 -0.20
CA PHE A 125 3.84 -5.37 -1.14
C PHE A 125 5.22 -4.72 -1.04
N SER A 126 6.25 -5.56 -0.97
CA SER A 126 7.60 -5.19 -1.41
C SER A 126 7.62 -4.95 -2.93
N PHE A 127 8.71 -4.38 -3.44
CA PHE A 127 8.88 -4.20 -4.88
C PHE A 127 8.87 -5.55 -5.63
N ALA A 128 9.60 -6.55 -5.10
CA ALA A 128 9.69 -7.88 -5.71
C ALA A 128 8.33 -8.59 -5.74
N GLU A 129 7.57 -8.51 -4.65
CA GLU A 129 6.21 -9.06 -4.59
C GLU A 129 5.27 -8.35 -5.55
N PHE A 130 5.31 -7.01 -5.64
CA PHE A 130 4.48 -6.28 -6.60
C PHE A 130 4.79 -6.69 -8.05
N VAL A 131 6.07 -6.81 -8.38
CA VAL A 131 6.53 -7.25 -9.70
C VAL A 131 6.10 -8.69 -9.99
N SER A 132 6.29 -9.60 -9.03
CA SER A 132 5.89 -11.00 -9.15
C SER A 132 4.37 -11.14 -9.26
N TRP A 133 3.63 -10.47 -8.40
CA TRP A 133 2.17 -10.50 -8.33
C TRP A 133 1.51 -10.04 -9.63
N TYR A 134 2.01 -8.97 -10.22
CA TYR A 134 1.50 -8.46 -11.50
C TYR A 134 2.29 -8.95 -12.72
N GLN A 135 3.22 -9.90 -12.55
CA GLN A 135 4.02 -10.49 -13.63
C GLN A 135 4.75 -9.44 -14.49
N LEU A 136 5.37 -8.46 -13.82
CA LEU A 136 5.99 -7.27 -14.40
C LEU A 136 7.50 -7.39 -14.62
N GLY A 137 8.09 -8.60 -14.62
CA GLY A 137 9.55 -8.78 -14.70
C GLY A 137 10.24 -8.13 -15.91
N ARG A 138 9.50 -7.87 -17.00
CA ARG A 138 10.01 -7.12 -18.18
C ARG A 138 9.76 -5.61 -18.11
N SER A 139 9.23 -5.12 -17.00
CA SER A 139 8.78 -3.75 -16.78
C SER A 139 9.22 -3.19 -15.43
N GLU A 140 10.15 -3.85 -14.74
CA GLU A 140 10.67 -3.41 -13.43
C GLU A 140 11.20 -1.97 -13.47
N GLY A 141 12.02 -1.62 -14.46
CA GLY A 141 12.51 -0.24 -14.62
C GLY A 141 11.41 0.79 -14.87
N LEU A 142 10.28 0.39 -15.48
CA LEU A 142 9.11 1.26 -15.62
C LEU A 142 8.41 1.46 -14.28
N VAL A 143 8.29 0.41 -13.46
CA VAL A 143 7.73 0.48 -12.10
C VAL A 143 8.59 1.39 -11.24
N LEU A 144 9.91 1.16 -11.18
CA LEU A 144 10.83 1.97 -10.37
C LEU A 144 10.80 3.44 -10.79
N ARG A 145 10.77 3.73 -12.09
CA ARG A 145 10.64 5.10 -12.60
C ARG A 145 9.34 5.76 -12.12
N TYR A 146 8.22 5.05 -12.20
CA TYR A 146 6.93 5.57 -11.73
C TYR A 146 6.95 5.86 -10.23
N LEU A 147 7.46 4.93 -9.41
CA LEU A 147 7.57 5.12 -7.95
C LEU A 147 8.48 6.30 -7.59
N SER A 148 9.60 6.45 -8.30
CA SER A 148 10.51 7.59 -8.16
C SER A 148 9.84 8.92 -8.53
N ASP A 149 9.04 8.93 -9.60
CA ASP A 149 8.29 10.10 -10.03
C ASP A 149 7.18 10.46 -9.04
N ALA A 150 6.46 9.47 -8.50
CA ALA A 150 5.46 9.66 -7.45
C ALA A 150 6.08 10.23 -6.16
N TYR A 151 7.20 9.66 -5.69
CA TYR A 151 7.92 10.16 -4.53
C TYR A 151 8.35 11.62 -4.70
N ARG A 152 8.91 11.95 -5.86
CA ARG A 152 9.32 13.33 -6.19
C ARG A 152 8.12 14.27 -6.24
N ALA A 153 7.02 13.85 -6.87
CA ALA A 153 5.79 14.63 -7.00
C ALA A 153 5.18 14.96 -5.65
N ILE A 154 5.07 13.98 -4.75
CA ILE A 154 4.54 14.19 -3.39
C ILE A 154 5.41 15.21 -2.64
N ARG A 155 6.74 15.04 -2.68
CA ARG A 155 7.66 15.94 -1.97
C ARG A 155 7.65 17.38 -2.48
N GLN A 156 7.35 17.59 -3.76
CA GLN A 156 7.35 18.90 -4.41
C GLN A 156 5.99 19.60 -4.32
N THR A 157 4.89 18.85 -4.40
CA THR A 157 3.54 19.42 -4.52
C THR A 157 2.84 19.55 -3.18
N VAL A 158 3.01 18.58 -2.26
CA VAL A 158 2.26 18.56 -0.99
C VAL A 158 2.84 19.59 0.00
N PRO A 159 2.06 20.57 0.48
CA PRO A 159 2.50 21.56 1.47
C PRO A 159 2.93 20.95 2.80
N ALA A 160 3.71 21.69 3.60
CA ALA A 160 4.20 21.18 4.88
C ALA A 160 3.10 21.03 5.93
N ASP A 161 2.11 21.93 5.93
CA ASP A 161 0.92 21.90 6.79
C ASP A 161 -0.06 20.79 6.42
N ALA A 162 -0.07 20.35 5.15
CA ALA A 162 -0.84 19.20 4.70
C ALA A 162 -0.16 17.84 5.02
N ARG A 163 1.07 17.83 5.55
CA ARG A 163 1.83 16.61 5.90
C ARG A 163 1.59 16.20 7.34
N THR A 164 0.53 15.42 7.55
CA THR A 164 0.30 14.73 8.83
C THR A 164 1.43 13.74 9.12
N GLU A 165 1.56 13.31 10.39
CA GLU A 165 2.56 12.31 10.79
C GLU A 165 2.43 11.02 9.96
N GLN A 166 1.20 10.53 9.74
CA GLN A 166 0.97 9.35 8.93
C GLN A 166 1.38 9.56 7.46
N LEU A 167 1.14 10.74 6.88
CA LEU A 167 1.61 11.03 5.52
C LEU A 167 3.15 11.14 5.46
N LEU A 168 3.79 11.69 6.49
CA LEU A 168 5.26 11.69 6.59
C LEU A 168 5.82 10.27 6.66
N ASP A 169 5.13 9.35 7.34
CA ASP A 169 5.50 7.93 7.39
C ASP A 169 5.37 7.27 6.00
N VAL A 170 4.27 7.52 5.28
CA VAL A 170 4.09 7.03 3.89
C VAL A 170 5.16 7.59 2.95
N ILE A 171 5.50 8.89 3.06
CA ILE A 171 6.55 9.52 2.26
C ILE A 171 7.92 8.89 2.58
N ALA A 172 8.20 8.63 3.86
CA ALA A 172 9.44 7.99 4.29
C ALA A 172 9.54 6.56 3.75
N TRP A 173 8.46 5.79 3.84
CA TRP A 173 8.36 4.45 3.27
C TRP A 173 8.58 4.43 1.76
N LEU A 174 7.88 5.26 1.00
CA LEU A 174 8.02 5.29 -0.46
C LEU A 174 9.45 5.69 -0.88
N GLY A 175 10.04 6.67 -0.17
CA GLY A 175 11.43 7.07 -0.41
C GLY A 175 12.43 5.96 -0.10
N GLU A 176 12.17 5.18 0.95
CA GLU A 176 12.98 4.02 1.34
C GLU A 176 12.90 2.91 0.29
N LEU A 177 11.68 2.56 -0.14
CA LEU A 177 11.43 1.57 -1.17
C LEU A 177 12.18 1.91 -2.46
N VAL A 178 12.06 3.14 -2.95
CA VAL A 178 12.77 3.60 -4.16
C VAL A 178 14.28 3.48 -3.99
N ARG A 179 14.82 3.87 -2.84
CA ARG A 179 16.26 3.84 -2.58
C ARG A 179 16.81 2.41 -2.53
N GLN A 180 16.08 1.47 -1.91
CA GLN A 180 16.51 0.08 -1.80
C GLN A 180 16.58 -0.60 -3.16
N VAL A 181 15.56 -0.41 -3.99
CA VAL A 181 15.52 -1.00 -5.34
C VAL A 181 16.58 -0.38 -6.24
N ASP A 182 16.81 0.94 -6.14
CA ASP A 182 17.87 1.60 -6.92
C ASP A 182 19.27 1.07 -6.50
N SER A 183 19.52 0.87 -5.21
CA SER A 183 20.76 0.26 -4.72
C SER A 183 20.93 -1.20 -5.21
N SER A 184 19.88 -2.03 -5.13
CA SER A 184 19.97 -3.43 -5.57
C SER A 184 20.23 -3.55 -7.07
N LEU A 185 19.59 -2.72 -7.90
CA LEU A 185 19.83 -2.69 -9.34
C LEU A 185 21.25 -2.25 -9.67
N VAL A 186 21.81 -1.29 -8.93
CA VAL A 186 23.22 -0.87 -9.09
C VAL A 186 24.15 -2.03 -8.72
N ASP A 187 23.92 -2.70 -7.60
CA ASP A 187 24.74 -3.85 -7.15
C ASP A 187 24.70 -5.01 -8.16
N GLU A 188 23.52 -5.34 -8.70
CA GLU A 188 23.37 -6.36 -9.76
C GLU A 188 24.12 -5.98 -11.03
N TRP A 189 24.05 -4.70 -11.44
CA TRP A 189 24.76 -4.22 -12.62
C TRP A 189 26.28 -4.28 -12.43
N GLU A 190 26.78 -3.91 -11.25
CA GLU A 190 28.19 -4.02 -10.88
C GLU A 190 28.68 -5.48 -10.93
N GLN A 191 27.88 -6.43 -10.46
CA GLN A 191 28.18 -7.87 -10.53
C GLN A 191 28.22 -8.40 -11.97
N LEU A 192 27.32 -7.93 -12.84
CA LEU A 192 27.27 -8.32 -14.25
C LEU A 192 28.45 -7.74 -15.07
N VAL A 193 28.92 -6.53 -14.71
CA VAL A 193 30.03 -5.86 -15.42
C VAL A 193 31.41 -6.26 -14.88
N ASN A 194 31.50 -6.67 -13.61
CA ASN A 194 32.73 -7.22 -13.02
C ASN A 194 32.54 -8.67 -12.52
N PRO A 195 32.30 -9.67 -13.40
CA PRO A 195 32.17 -11.07 -12.99
C PRO A 195 33.46 -11.69 -12.42
N THR A 196 34.60 -10.98 -12.52
CA THR A 196 35.93 -11.39 -12.07
C THR A 196 36.65 -10.26 -11.33
N GLY A 197 36.08 -9.80 -10.21
CA GLY A 197 36.79 -8.89 -9.31
C GLY A 197 38.15 -9.45 -8.88
N ASP A 198 39.17 -8.59 -8.82
CA ASP A 198 40.52 -8.90 -8.33
C ASP A 198 40.45 -9.41 -6.87
N PRO A 199 40.98 -10.61 -6.54
CA PRO A 199 40.85 -11.23 -5.22
C PRO A 199 41.41 -10.43 -4.03
N ASP A 200 42.18 -9.36 -4.26
CA ASP A 200 42.81 -8.55 -3.20
C ASP A 200 42.22 -7.13 -3.04
N ALA A 201 41.11 -6.79 -3.71
CA ALA A 201 40.47 -5.48 -3.56
C ALA A 201 39.18 -5.54 -2.71
N PRO A 202 39.17 -5.08 -1.44
CA PRO A 202 37.94 -4.89 -0.70
C PRO A 202 37.32 -3.56 -1.12
N VAL A 203 36.51 -3.58 -2.17
CA VAL A 203 35.44 -2.59 -2.34
C VAL A 203 34.14 -3.34 -2.20
N VAL A 204 33.73 -3.52 -0.94
CA VAL A 204 32.35 -3.90 -0.63
C VAL A 204 31.56 -2.60 -0.71
N PRO A 205 30.60 -2.44 -1.65
CA PRO A 205 29.65 -1.34 -1.58
C PRO A 205 29.08 -1.29 -0.15
N PRO A 206 28.85 -0.10 0.42
CA PRO A 206 28.20 -0.03 1.73
C PRO A 206 26.90 -0.84 1.65
N ALA A 207 26.68 -1.73 2.62
CA ALA A 207 25.45 -2.52 2.66
C ALA A 207 24.24 -1.57 2.49
N PRO A 208 23.26 -1.92 1.64
CA PRO A 208 22.10 -1.09 1.42
C PRO A 208 21.52 -0.70 2.77
N PRO A 209 21.20 0.58 3.02
CA PRO A 209 20.80 0.99 4.35
C PRO A 209 19.52 0.23 4.75
N SER A 210 19.60 -0.42 5.91
CA SER A 210 18.59 -1.33 6.46
C SER A 210 17.21 -0.68 6.54
N VAL A 211 16.16 -1.43 6.18
CA VAL A 211 14.74 -1.03 6.37
C VAL A 211 14.50 -0.55 7.81
N VAL A 212 15.10 -1.23 8.80
CA VAL A 212 14.92 -0.95 10.23
C VAL A 212 15.57 0.37 10.64
N ALA A 213 16.62 0.82 9.94
CA ALA A 213 17.29 2.08 10.25
C ALA A 213 16.38 3.31 9.99
N ASN A 214 15.48 3.21 9.02
CA ASN A 214 14.45 4.21 8.78
C ASN A 214 13.18 3.86 9.55
N ARG A 215 13.16 4.20 10.85
CA ARG A 215 12.06 3.86 11.78
C ARG A 215 10.67 4.17 11.23
N ARG A 216 10.48 5.31 10.57
CA ARG A 216 9.18 5.71 9.99
C ARG A 216 8.75 4.77 8.86
N ALA A 217 9.66 4.49 7.93
CA ALA A 217 9.40 3.53 6.87
C ALA A 217 9.12 2.12 7.41
N PHE A 218 9.89 1.69 8.41
CA PHE A 218 9.72 0.36 9.01
C PHE A 218 8.39 0.23 9.77
N THR A 219 7.97 1.28 10.47
CA THR A 219 6.65 1.34 11.13
C THR A 219 5.50 1.11 10.14
N VAL A 220 5.61 1.65 8.92
CA VAL A 220 4.64 1.40 7.85
C VAL A 220 4.62 -0.06 7.44
N LEU A 221 5.79 -0.67 7.23
CA LEU A 221 5.89 -2.09 6.83
C LEU A 221 5.24 -2.99 7.89
N VAL A 222 5.51 -2.76 9.17
CA VAL A 222 4.94 -3.51 10.28
C VAL A 222 3.41 -3.38 10.32
N ARG A 223 2.87 -2.16 10.22
CA ARG A 223 1.42 -1.91 10.19
C ARG A 223 0.75 -2.60 9.00
N ASN A 224 1.38 -2.52 7.83
CA ASN A 224 0.84 -3.13 6.62
C ASN A 224 0.79 -4.65 6.72
N GLU A 225 1.82 -5.28 7.30
CA GLU A 225 1.88 -6.74 7.45
C GLU A 225 0.86 -7.27 8.47
N LEU A 226 0.59 -6.51 9.54
CA LEU A 226 -0.52 -6.82 10.46
C LEU A 226 -1.89 -6.63 9.79
N PHE A 227 -2.07 -5.54 9.06
CA PHE A 227 -3.35 -5.27 8.41
C PHE A 227 -3.62 -6.22 7.23
N ARG A 228 -2.59 -6.77 6.58
CA ARG A 228 -2.72 -7.83 5.58
C ARG A 228 -3.46 -9.04 6.17
N ARG A 229 -3.21 -9.40 7.42
CA ARG A 229 -3.94 -10.48 8.11
C ARG A 229 -5.41 -10.12 8.33
N VAL A 230 -5.70 -8.86 8.70
CA VAL A 230 -7.08 -8.36 8.80
C VAL A 230 -7.81 -8.46 7.45
N GLN A 231 -7.12 -8.14 6.34
CA GLN A 231 -7.70 -8.26 5.00
C GLN A 231 -7.96 -9.72 4.60
N LEU A 232 -7.02 -10.62 4.87
CA LEU A 232 -7.20 -12.04 4.60
C LEU A 232 -8.32 -12.64 5.45
N ALA A 233 -8.42 -12.23 6.71
CA ALA A 233 -9.52 -12.61 7.61
C ALA A 233 -10.88 -12.12 7.07
N ALA A 234 -10.97 -10.87 6.64
CA ALA A 234 -12.18 -10.30 6.05
C ALA A 234 -12.62 -11.00 4.75
N LEU A 235 -11.67 -11.61 4.04
CA LEU A 235 -11.91 -12.36 2.81
C LEU A 235 -12.09 -13.87 3.06
N GLU A 236 -12.08 -14.30 4.33
CA GLU A 236 -12.14 -15.72 4.75
C GLU A 236 -11.09 -16.58 4.01
N ARG A 237 -9.86 -16.05 3.90
CA ARG A 237 -8.72 -16.70 3.24
C ARG A 237 -7.92 -17.54 4.24
N ASP A 238 -8.59 -18.51 4.85
CA ASP A 238 -8.05 -19.35 5.91
C ASP A 238 -6.74 -20.05 5.52
N ASP A 239 -6.66 -20.57 4.30
CA ASP A 239 -5.46 -21.25 3.81
C ASP A 239 -4.24 -20.31 3.76
N GLU A 240 -4.42 -19.05 3.32
CA GLU A 240 -3.35 -18.06 3.24
C GLU A 240 -2.94 -17.58 4.64
N LEU A 241 -3.90 -17.44 5.57
CA LEU A 241 -3.63 -17.10 6.96
C LEU A 241 -2.86 -18.22 7.69
N ALA A 242 -3.24 -19.47 7.46
CA ALA A 242 -2.56 -20.63 8.05
C ALA A 242 -1.14 -20.82 7.49
N GLU A 243 -0.89 -20.42 6.24
CA GLU A 243 0.46 -20.39 5.68
C GLU A 243 1.32 -19.29 6.32
N LEU A 244 0.75 -18.11 6.57
CA LEU A 244 1.47 -16.99 7.20
C LEU A 244 1.75 -17.23 8.68
N ASP A 245 0.78 -17.74 9.43
CA ASP A 245 0.86 -17.92 10.87
C ASP A 245 0.48 -19.36 11.27
N PRO A 246 1.33 -20.35 10.93
CA PRO A 246 1.02 -21.76 11.16
C PRO A 246 0.90 -22.16 12.64
N ASP A 247 1.36 -21.30 13.55
CA ASP A 247 1.37 -21.53 14.99
C ASP A 247 0.09 -21.08 15.71
N VAL A 248 -0.87 -20.45 15.01
CA VAL A 248 -2.15 -20.00 15.58
C VAL A 248 -3.36 -20.56 14.82
N ASP A 249 -4.49 -20.69 15.53
CA ASP A 249 -5.72 -21.26 14.99
C ASP A 249 -6.64 -20.16 14.41
N TRP A 250 -6.34 -19.74 13.19
CA TRP A 250 -7.14 -18.76 12.45
C TRP A 250 -8.59 -19.21 12.23
N PRO A 251 -8.89 -20.44 11.76
CA PRO A 251 -10.27 -20.88 11.56
C PRO A 251 -11.11 -20.78 12.84
N ALA A 252 -10.61 -21.27 13.98
CA ALA A 252 -11.37 -21.20 15.23
C ALA A 252 -11.56 -19.75 15.74
N PHE A 253 -10.60 -18.86 15.45
CA PHE A 253 -10.72 -17.45 15.77
C PHE A 253 -11.80 -16.77 14.92
N LEU A 254 -11.79 -16.99 13.60
CA LEU A 254 -12.75 -16.40 12.67
C LEU A 254 -14.17 -16.96 12.88
N ASP A 255 -14.32 -18.25 13.14
CA ASP A 255 -15.61 -18.86 13.49
C ASP A 255 -16.27 -18.14 14.67
N ARG A 256 -15.48 -17.78 15.69
CA ARG A 256 -15.98 -17.03 16.84
C ARG A 256 -16.28 -15.57 16.49
N TYR A 257 -15.47 -14.93 15.66
CA TYR A 257 -15.71 -13.55 15.22
C TYR A 257 -17.03 -13.46 14.44
N PHE A 258 -17.21 -14.32 13.44
CA PHE A 258 -18.39 -14.34 12.58
C PHE A 258 -19.65 -14.90 13.26
N ALA A 259 -19.51 -15.50 14.45
CA ALA A 259 -20.67 -15.77 15.31
C ALA A 259 -21.29 -14.49 15.90
N GLU A 260 -20.58 -13.36 15.88
CA GLU A 260 -20.95 -12.11 16.53
C GLU A 260 -21.08 -10.92 15.58
N HIS A 261 -20.27 -10.90 14.52
CA HIS A 261 -20.24 -9.83 13.53
C HIS A 261 -20.37 -10.39 12.11
N ASP A 262 -21.09 -9.69 11.23
CA ASP A 262 -21.34 -10.17 9.86
C ASP A 262 -20.18 -9.88 8.89
N ASP A 263 -19.33 -8.89 9.21
CA ASP A 263 -18.20 -8.47 8.36
C ASP A 263 -17.03 -7.91 9.18
N ILE A 264 -15.83 -7.95 8.58
CA ILE A 264 -14.63 -7.28 9.09
C ILE A 264 -14.37 -6.04 8.20
N PRO A 265 -14.57 -4.82 8.72
CA PRO A 265 -14.22 -3.61 8.00
C PRO A 265 -12.73 -3.57 7.59
N THR A 266 -12.46 -3.29 6.32
CA THR A 266 -11.10 -3.18 5.77
C THR A 266 -10.83 -1.87 5.03
N GLY A 267 -11.77 -0.92 5.14
CA GLY A 267 -11.66 0.41 4.54
C GLY A 267 -10.58 1.28 5.18
N GLY A 268 -10.45 2.53 4.70
CA GLY A 268 -9.43 3.46 5.18
C GLY A 268 -9.42 3.65 6.70
N ALA A 269 -10.62 3.81 7.29
CA ALA A 269 -10.78 3.99 8.73
C ALA A 269 -10.27 2.80 9.56
N ALA A 270 -10.44 1.56 9.08
CA ALA A 270 -9.96 0.37 9.77
C ALA A 270 -8.41 0.30 9.86
N ARG A 271 -7.71 1.08 9.03
CA ARG A 271 -6.23 1.21 9.04
C ARG A 271 -5.74 2.34 9.94
N ALA A 272 -6.62 2.99 10.68
CA ALA A 272 -6.25 4.11 11.53
C ALA A 272 -5.13 3.71 12.52
N PRO A 273 -4.13 4.58 12.76
CA PRO A 273 -3.02 4.26 13.66
C PRO A 273 -3.43 3.84 15.07
N VAL A 274 -4.62 4.25 15.53
CA VAL A 274 -5.17 3.86 16.84
C VAL A 274 -5.37 2.35 16.97
N TYR A 275 -5.60 1.64 15.86
CA TYR A 275 -5.80 0.20 15.86
C TYR A 275 -4.50 -0.61 15.82
N CYS A 276 -3.34 0.04 15.74
CA CYS A 276 -2.06 -0.67 15.80
C CYS A 276 -1.13 -0.06 16.85
N ALA A 277 -0.85 -0.86 17.88
CA ALA A 277 0.15 -0.56 18.89
C ALA A 277 1.47 -1.26 18.56
N ILE A 278 2.58 -0.53 18.70
CA ILE A 278 3.94 -1.05 18.54
C ILE A 278 4.73 -0.68 19.80
N ASP A 279 5.21 -1.68 20.51
CA ASP A 279 6.11 -1.55 21.66
C ASP A 279 7.53 -1.93 21.26
N GLU A 280 8.40 -0.92 21.28
CA GLU A 280 9.81 -1.01 20.89
C GLU A 280 10.74 -1.21 22.11
N SER A 281 10.21 -1.38 23.31
CA SER A 281 10.99 -1.48 24.55
C SER A 281 12.04 -2.60 24.54
N ASP A 282 11.82 -3.62 23.72
CA ASP A 282 12.69 -4.80 23.59
C ASP A 282 13.60 -4.75 22.34
N SER A 283 13.73 -3.57 21.71
CA SER A 283 14.57 -3.40 20.51
C SER A 283 16.02 -3.83 20.73
N ALA A 284 16.53 -3.73 21.97
CA ALA A 284 17.87 -4.17 22.33
C ALA A 284 18.09 -5.68 22.15
N ASN A 285 17.02 -6.48 22.20
CA ASN A 285 17.03 -7.91 21.92
C ASN A 285 16.59 -8.23 20.48
N GLY A 286 16.44 -7.20 19.63
CA GLY A 286 16.07 -7.38 18.22
C GLY A 286 14.58 -7.62 17.99
N ILE A 287 13.70 -7.25 18.92
CA ILE A 287 12.27 -7.54 18.85
C ILE A 287 11.43 -6.28 19.04
N TRP A 288 10.40 -6.10 18.23
CA TRP A 288 9.26 -5.23 18.53
C TRP A 288 8.03 -6.07 18.85
N ARG A 289 7.25 -5.69 19.86
CA ARG A 289 5.96 -6.30 20.16
C ARG A 289 4.85 -5.51 19.49
N VAL A 290 3.90 -6.20 18.89
CA VAL A 290 2.84 -5.55 18.12
C VAL A 290 1.48 -6.10 18.48
N GLU A 291 0.49 -5.22 18.44
CA GLU A 291 -0.91 -5.56 18.63
C GLU A 291 -1.74 -4.82 17.58
N GLN A 292 -2.51 -5.58 16.79
CA GLN A 292 -3.50 -5.08 15.86
C GLN A 292 -4.89 -5.33 16.44
N THR A 293 -5.67 -4.26 16.57
CA THR A 293 -7.09 -4.29 16.88
C THR A 293 -7.88 -4.46 15.59
N ILE A 294 -8.82 -5.41 15.58
CA ILE A 294 -9.74 -5.58 14.46
C ILE A 294 -10.91 -4.62 14.70
N ASP A 295 -11.12 -3.68 13.78
CA ASP A 295 -12.32 -2.85 13.76
C ASP A 295 -13.54 -3.74 13.54
N ASP A 296 -14.67 -3.43 14.15
CA ASP A 296 -15.89 -4.23 14.06
C ASP A 296 -17.12 -3.33 13.90
N PRO A 297 -18.22 -3.85 13.32
CA PRO A 297 -19.40 -3.04 13.04
C PRO A 297 -20.10 -2.49 14.28
N ALA A 298 -19.90 -3.11 15.45
CA ALA A 298 -20.47 -2.65 16.71
C ALA A 298 -19.61 -1.53 17.35
N GLY A 299 -18.34 -1.41 16.94
CA GLY A 299 -17.37 -0.47 17.49
C GLY A 299 -16.90 -0.86 18.89
N ASP A 300 -17.00 -2.16 19.24
CA ASP A 300 -16.61 -2.67 20.56
C ASP A 300 -15.08 -2.75 20.67
N HIS A 301 -14.42 -3.07 19.56
CA HIS A 301 -12.98 -3.21 19.42
C HIS A 301 -12.44 -4.21 20.42
N ASP A 302 -12.97 -5.43 20.44
CA ASP A 302 -12.62 -6.48 21.42
C ASP A 302 -11.64 -7.54 20.88
N TRP A 303 -11.42 -7.58 19.57
CA TRP A 303 -10.62 -8.61 18.90
C TRP A 303 -9.19 -8.12 18.62
N ARG A 304 -8.17 -8.94 18.92
CA ARG A 304 -6.76 -8.60 18.70
C ARG A 304 -5.96 -9.71 18.02
N ILE A 305 -4.99 -9.26 17.23
CA ILE A 305 -3.87 -10.05 16.72
C ILE A 305 -2.61 -9.53 17.42
N ARG A 306 -1.91 -10.38 18.16
CA ARG A 306 -0.62 -10.04 18.78
C ARG A 306 0.51 -10.79 18.13
N GLY A 307 1.66 -10.14 18.05
CA GLY A 307 2.84 -10.74 17.47
C GLY A 307 4.13 -10.05 17.88
N GLU A 308 5.19 -10.57 17.30
CA GLU A 308 6.55 -10.05 17.44
C GLU A 308 7.13 -9.81 16.05
N VAL A 309 7.86 -8.70 15.90
CA VAL A 309 8.64 -8.39 14.70
C VAL A 309 10.08 -8.78 14.97
N ASP A 310 10.64 -9.64 14.11
CA ASP A 310 12.06 -9.98 14.14
C ASP A 310 12.86 -8.93 13.35
N LEU A 311 13.61 -8.08 14.05
CA LEU A 311 14.34 -6.98 13.42
C LEU A 311 15.48 -7.48 12.54
N ALA A 312 16.15 -8.58 12.90
CA ALA A 312 17.27 -9.10 12.14
C ALA A 312 16.79 -9.74 10.84
N ALA A 313 15.77 -10.62 10.93
CA ALA A 313 15.13 -11.20 9.75
C ALA A 313 14.54 -10.11 8.84
N SER A 314 13.99 -9.03 9.42
CA SER A 314 13.49 -7.91 8.64
C SER A 314 14.60 -7.17 7.86
N VAL A 315 15.82 -7.10 8.39
CA VAL A 315 16.96 -6.55 7.64
C VAL A 315 17.29 -7.45 6.46
N ASP A 316 17.35 -8.75 6.68
CA ASP A 316 17.75 -9.73 5.66
C ASP A 316 16.72 -9.79 4.51
N GLU A 317 15.42 -9.76 4.84
CA GLU A 317 14.34 -9.82 3.85
C GLU A 317 14.04 -8.46 3.19
N GLY A 318 14.49 -7.34 3.80
CA GLY A 318 14.11 -6.00 3.35
C GLY A 318 12.61 -5.70 3.49
N ALA A 319 11.92 -6.43 4.36
CA ALA A 319 10.49 -6.31 4.66
C ALA A 319 10.25 -6.51 6.17
N ALA A 320 9.05 -6.22 6.68
CA ALA A 320 8.73 -6.50 8.07
C ALA A 320 8.43 -7.99 8.25
N VAL A 321 9.26 -8.69 9.02
CA VAL A 321 9.04 -10.11 9.38
C VAL A 321 8.25 -10.18 10.68
N VAL A 322 6.94 -10.42 10.56
CA VAL A 322 6.01 -10.51 11.69
C VAL A 322 5.65 -11.96 11.96
N ARG A 323 5.76 -12.37 13.22
CA ARG A 323 5.27 -13.66 13.73
C ARG A 323 4.10 -13.42 14.67
N VAL A 324 2.90 -13.85 14.30
CA VAL A 324 1.74 -13.82 15.19
C VAL A 324 1.92 -14.87 16.28
N THR A 325 1.72 -14.45 17.52
CA THR A 325 1.91 -15.29 18.71
C THR A 325 0.60 -15.58 19.43
N GLU A 326 -0.41 -14.73 19.27
CA GLU A 326 -1.69 -14.86 19.95
C GLU A 326 -2.82 -14.18 19.17
N LEU A 327 -3.97 -14.86 19.09
CA LEU A 327 -5.25 -14.32 18.63
C LEU A 327 -6.20 -14.31 19.83
N LEU A 328 -6.79 -13.17 20.16
CA LEU A 328 -7.61 -13.04 21.37
C LEU A 328 -8.87 -12.20 21.15
N ARG A 329 -9.83 -12.45 22.04
CA ARG A 329 -10.97 -11.56 22.31
C ARG A 329 -10.87 -11.16 23.79
N LEU A 330 -11.02 -9.87 24.08
CA LEU A 330 -10.87 -9.29 25.42
C LEU A 330 -12.03 -9.59 26.38
#